data_AF-A0A7K2JA01-F1
#
_entry.id   AF-A0A7K2JA01-F1
#
_cell.length_a   1.000
_cell.length_b   1.000
_cell.length_c   1.000
_cell.angle_alpha   90.00
_cell.angle_beta   90.00
_cell.angle_gamma   90.00
#
_symmetry.space_group_name_H-M   'P 1'
#
loop_
_entity.id
_entity.type
_entity.pdbx_description
1 polymer ?
#
loop_
_entity_poly.entity_id
_entity_poly.type
_entity_poly.pdbx_seq_one_letter_code
_entity_poly.pdbx_strand_id
1 'polypeptide(L)'
;MSLGIRVLNRALDVVTSFGDDAGDSFRDLCARAPENSLRRGITPYDHTMFNTPQLERLVVELENVPEAEKTPVVVRVIEEAHGAIRRSGYLYFVGD
;
A
#
# COMPACT_ATOMS: atom_id res chain seq x y z
N MET A 1 -6.73 11.33 10.69
CA MET A 1 -7.06 10.72 9.39
C MET A 1 -6.15 9.52 9.24
N SER A 2 -6.73 8.33 9.33
CA SER A 2 -6.01 7.08 9.21
C SER A 2 -6.08 6.57 7.77
N LEU A 3 -5.09 5.78 7.37
CA LEU A 3 -5.05 5.19 6.03
C LEU A 3 -5.67 3.77 6.07
N GLY A 4 -6.74 3.57 5.32
CA GLY A 4 -7.34 2.27 5.08
C GLY A 4 -6.69 1.57 3.89
N ILE A 5 -6.50 0.26 3.96
CA ILE A 5 -5.87 -0.56 2.92
C ILE A 5 -6.79 -1.74 2.64
N ARG A 6 -7.14 -1.95 1.37
CA ARG A 6 -8.04 -3.02 0.92
C ARG A 6 -7.41 -3.78 -0.22
N VAL A 7 -7.49 -5.10 -0.16
CA VAL A 7 -7.10 -5.96 -1.27
C VAL A 7 -8.36 -6.34 -2.02
N LEU A 8 -8.38 -6.08 -3.33
CA LEU A 8 -9.51 -6.37 -4.19
C LEU A 8 -9.17 -7.49 -5.18
N ASN A 9 -10.16 -8.34 -5.49
CA ASN A 9 -10.03 -9.30 -6.59
C ASN A 9 -10.23 -8.59 -7.96
N ARG A 10 -10.19 -9.37 -9.06
CA ARG A 10 -10.45 -8.85 -10.42
C ARG A 10 -11.84 -8.23 -10.61
N ALA A 11 -12.83 -8.69 -9.86
CA ALA A 11 -14.21 -8.19 -9.88
C ALA A 11 -14.43 -6.99 -8.95
N LEU A 12 -13.35 -6.48 -8.32
CA LEU A 12 -13.35 -5.40 -7.34
C LEU A 12 -14.03 -5.72 -6.00
N ASP A 13 -14.28 -7.01 -5.71
CA ASP A 13 -14.74 -7.42 -4.38
C ASP A 13 -13.59 -7.33 -3.38
N VAL A 14 -13.90 -6.89 -2.16
CA VAL A 14 -12.94 -6.83 -1.06
C VAL A 14 -12.63 -8.25 -0.58
N VAL A 15 -11.38 -8.67 -0.74
CA VAL A 15 -10.85 -9.95 -0.24
C VAL A 15 -10.40 -9.82 1.21
N THR A 16 -9.71 -8.73 1.52
CA THR A 16 -9.27 -8.40 2.89
C THR A 16 -9.13 -6.89 3.04
N SER A 17 -9.24 -6.40 4.27
CA SER A 17 -9.02 -5.00 4.61
C SER A 17 -8.31 -4.87 5.94
N PHE A 18 -7.51 -3.82 6.06
CA PHE A 18 -6.80 -3.46 7.28
C PHE A 18 -6.50 -1.96 7.27
N GLY A 19 -6.14 -1.42 8.43
CA GLY A 19 -5.68 -0.04 8.56
C GLY A 19 -4.17 0.01 8.76
N ASP A 20 -3.67 1.24 8.78
CA ASP A 20 -2.35 1.54 9.32
C ASP A 20 -2.22 1.14 10.80
N ASP A 21 -1.01 1.17 11.34
CA ASP A 21 -0.78 1.01 12.77
C ASP A 21 -1.17 2.26 13.56
N ALA A 22 -1.17 2.18 14.90
CA ALA A 22 -1.56 3.28 15.76
C ALA A 22 -0.66 4.53 15.63
N GLY A 23 0.52 4.37 15.02
CA GLY A 23 1.47 5.45 14.76
C GLY A 23 1.39 6.02 13.35
N ASP A 24 0.47 5.55 12.50
CA ASP A 24 0.39 5.89 11.08
C ASP A 24 1.73 5.68 10.34
N SER A 25 2.48 4.62 10.68
CA SER A 25 3.86 4.45 10.20
C SER A 25 3.95 4.24 8.69
N PHE A 26 2.98 3.57 8.08
CA PHE A 26 2.95 3.39 6.62
C PHE A 26 2.61 4.70 5.91
N ARG A 27 1.66 5.47 6.44
CA ARG A 27 1.34 6.82 5.95
C ARG A 27 2.57 7.73 6.01
N ASP A 28 3.26 7.76 7.14
CA ASP A 28 4.43 8.61 7.33
C ASP A 28 5.61 8.17 6.44
N LEU A 29 5.74 6.88 6.17
CA LEU A 29 6.66 6.34 5.16
C LEU A 29 6.32 6.85 3.75
N CYS A 30 5.04 6.85 3.38
CA CYS A 30 4.56 7.35 2.08
C CYS A 30 4.74 8.87 1.95
N ALA A 31 4.47 9.62 3.02
CA ALA A 31 4.62 11.07 3.06
C ALA A 31 6.08 11.53 2.93
N ARG A 32 7.06 10.70 3.32
CA ARG A 32 8.50 10.99 3.16
C ARG A 32 9.08 10.50 1.83
N ALA A 33 8.26 9.86 0.98
CA ALA A 33 8.74 9.35 -0.29
C ALA A 33 9.12 10.48 -1.28
N PRO A 34 10.12 10.25 -2.15
CA PRO A 34 10.46 11.18 -3.22
C PRO A 34 9.26 11.50 -4.14
N GLU A 35 9.26 12.67 -4.78
CA GLU A 35 8.12 13.11 -5.62
C GLU A 35 7.80 12.17 -6.80
N ASN A 36 8.79 11.42 -7.28
CA ASN A 36 8.64 10.46 -8.38
C ASN A 36 8.30 9.03 -7.91
N SER A 37 8.19 8.79 -6.60
CA SER A 37 7.85 7.48 -6.02
C SER A 37 6.35 7.24 -6.06
N LEU A 38 5.92 6.01 -6.33
CA LEU A 38 4.50 5.64 -6.28
C LEU A 38 3.91 5.83 -4.88
N ARG A 39 4.72 5.64 -3.83
CA ARG A 39 4.31 5.88 -2.45
C ARG A 39 3.86 7.32 -2.21
N ARG A 40 4.41 8.30 -2.94
CA ARG A 40 3.99 9.70 -2.82
C ARG A 40 2.54 9.94 -3.22
N GLY A 41 2.01 9.09 -4.11
CA GLY A 41 0.60 9.12 -4.51
C GLY A 41 -0.35 8.58 -3.45
N ILE A 42 0.15 7.88 -2.42
CA ILE A 42 -0.66 7.35 -1.33
C ILE A 42 -0.78 8.44 -0.26
N THR A 43 -1.96 9.03 -0.12
CA THR A 43 -2.22 10.12 0.82
C THR A 43 -3.49 9.86 1.64
N PRO A 44 -3.61 10.43 2.85
CA PRO A 44 -4.83 10.31 3.63
C PRO A 44 -5.98 11.18 3.09
N TYR A 45 -5.77 11.98 2.03
CA TYR A 45 -6.75 12.94 1.51
C TYR A 45 -7.43 12.49 0.21
N ASP A 46 -7.04 11.33 -0.32
CA ASP A 46 -7.56 10.80 -1.57
C ASP A 46 -7.64 9.26 -1.50
N HIS A 47 -8.29 8.69 -2.50
CA HIS A 47 -8.32 7.25 -2.71
C HIS A 47 -7.37 6.88 -3.84
N THR A 48 -6.54 5.87 -3.62
CA THR A 48 -5.55 5.44 -4.61
C THR A 48 -5.68 3.94 -4.86
N MET A 49 -5.95 3.57 -6.11
CA MET A 49 -6.01 2.16 -6.52
C MET A 49 -4.82 1.83 -7.41
N PHE A 50 -4.10 0.76 -7.07
CA PHE A 50 -3.02 0.24 -7.89
C PHE A 50 -3.40 -1.08 -8.54
N ASN A 51 -3.21 -1.14 -9.85
CA ASN A 51 -3.28 -2.38 -10.64
C ASN A 51 -1.98 -3.17 -10.56
N THR A 52 -1.93 -4.34 -11.19
CA THR A 52 -0.77 -5.25 -11.12
C THR A 52 0.56 -4.59 -11.51
N PRO A 53 0.71 -3.92 -12.68
CA PRO A 53 1.97 -3.24 -13.01
C PRO A 53 2.39 -2.15 -12.02
N GLN A 54 1.44 -1.41 -11.46
CA GLN A 54 1.74 -0.40 -10.45
C GLN A 54 2.14 -1.05 -9.12
N LEU A 55 1.50 -2.16 -8.75
CA LEU A 55 1.84 -2.92 -7.55
C LEU A 55 3.24 -3.52 -7.64
N GLU A 56 3.64 -4.06 -8.78
CA GLU A 56 5.00 -4.57 -8.98
C GLU A 56 6.04 -3.49 -8.69
N ARG A 57 5.82 -2.27 -9.18
CA ARG A 57 6.70 -1.12 -8.90
C ARG A 57 6.66 -0.69 -7.44
N LEU A 58 5.46 -0.61 -6.85
CA LEU A 58 5.28 -0.24 -5.44
C LEU A 58 5.97 -1.24 -4.50
N VAL A 59 5.86 -2.55 -4.78
CA VAL A 59 6.51 -3.61 -4.02
C VAL A 59 8.03 -3.45 -4.09
N VAL A 60 8.59 -3.22 -5.28
CA VAL A 60 10.04 -2.96 -5.41
C VAL A 60 10.46 -1.75 -4.57
N GLU A 61 9.69 -0.66 -4.58
CA GLU A 61 9.99 0.51 -3.74
C GLU A 61 9.94 0.18 -2.25
N LEU A 62 8.94 -0.59 -1.79
CA LEU A 62 8.75 -0.97 -0.39
C LEU A 62 9.79 -1.99 0.09
N GLU A 63 10.19 -2.94 -0.75
CA GLU A 63 11.24 -3.93 -0.43
C GLU A 63 12.62 -3.28 -0.25
N ASN A 64 12.88 -2.18 -0.97
CA ASN A 64 14.11 -1.40 -0.89
C ASN A 64 14.13 -0.37 0.25
N VAL A 65 13.06 -0.24 1.03
CA VAL A 65 13.05 0.59 2.25
C VAL A 65 14.03 0.00 3.27
N PRO A 66 14.76 0.83 4.05
CA PRO A 66 15.63 0.33 5.12
C PRO A 66 14.88 -0.58 6.09
N GLU A 67 15.52 -1.66 6.53
CA GLU A 67 14.86 -2.68 7.38
C GLU A 67 14.28 -2.09 8.68
N ALA A 68 14.94 -1.07 9.24
CA ALA A 68 14.47 -0.35 10.42
C ALA A 68 13.14 0.41 10.22
N GLU A 69 12.77 0.68 8.97
CA GLU A 69 11.53 1.36 8.58
C GLU A 69 10.45 0.38 8.06
N LYS A 70 10.76 -0.92 7.93
CA LYS A 70 9.79 -1.96 7.58
C LYS A 70 9.00 -2.39 8.81
N THR A 71 8.10 -1.52 9.25
CA THR A 71 7.16 -1.85 10.32
C THR A 71 6.27 -3.04 9.92
N PRO A 72 5.62 -3.72 10.89
CA PRO A 72 4.76 -4.87 10.57
C PRO A 72 3.66 -4.56 9.54
N VAL A 73 3.14 -3.32 9.53
CA VAL A 73 2.18 -2.89 8.51
C VAL A 73 2.81 -2.76 7.12
N VAL A 74 4.03 -2.24 7.00
CA VAL A 74 4.76 -2.18 5.73
C VAL A 74 4.99 -3.59 5.17
N VAL A 75 5.42 -4.52 6.02
CA VAL A 75 5.62 -5.93 5.64
C VAL A 75 4.30 -6.53 5.17
N ARG A 76 3.20 -6.30 5.89
CA ARG A 76 1.87 -6.77 5.49
C ARG A 76 1.44 -6.18 4.15
N VAL A 77 1.68 -4.89 3.88
CA VAL A 77 1.39 -4.28 2.57
C VAL A 77 2.16 -4.97 1.45
N ILE A 78 3.45 -5.27 1.66
CA ILE A 78 4.27 -6.01 0.69
C ILE A 78 3.69 -7.41 0.43
N GLU A 79 3.35 -8.15 1.48
CA GLU A 79 2.78 -9.51 1.38
C GLU A 79 1.44 -9.53 0.64
N GLU A 80 0.55 -8.59 0.98
CA GLU A 80 -0.77 -8.46 0.37
C GLU A 80 -0.67 -7.97 -1.08
N ALA A 81 0.28 -7.09 -1.39
CA ALA A 81 0.56 -6.68 -2.76
C ALA A 81 1.07 -7.85 -3.61
N HIS A 82 1.99 -8.66 -3.10
CA HIS A 82 2.40 -9.92 -3.74
C HIS A 82 1.21 -10.87 -3.95
N GLY A 83 0.33 -10.99 -2.96
CA GLY A 83 -0.90 -11.76 -3.04
C GLY A 83 -1.84 -11.26 -4.14
N ALA A 84 -2.04 -9.95 -4.22
CA ALA A 84 -2.85 -9.29 -5.24
C ALA A 84 -2.25 -9.48 -6.64
N ILE A 85 -0.93 -9.28 -6.82
CA ILE A 85 -0.23 -9.47 -8.10
C ILE A 85 -0.45 -10.89 -8.64
N ARG A 86 -0.24 -11.92 -7.81
CA ARG A 86 -0.44 -13.33 -8.21
C ARG A 86 -1.86 -13.65 -8.69
N ARG A 87 -2.85 -12.92 -8.18
CA ARG A 87 -4.28 -13.08 -8.54
C ARG A 87 -4.74 -12.05 -9.57
N SER A 88 -3.84 -11.19 -10.04
CA SER A 88 -4.12 -9.99 -10.83
C SER A 88 -5.25 -9.14 -10.22
N GLY A 89 -5.25 -9.01 -8.90
CA GLY A 89 -6.11 -8.11 -8.13
C GLY A 89 -5.51 -6.72 -8.00
N TYR A 90 -6.03 -5.97 -7.02
CA TYR A 90 -5.68 -4.59 -6.77
C TYR A 90 -5.40 -4.36 -5.29
N LEU A 91 -4.60 -3.35 -4.98
CA LEU A 91 -4.61 -2.72 -3.66
C LEU A 91 -5.28 -1.37 -3.78
N TYR A 92 -6.16 -1.09 -2.84
CA TYR A 92 -6.91 0.15 -2.76
C TYR A 92 -6.66 0.81 -1.41
N PHE A 93 -6.02 1.97 -1.47
CA PHE A 93 -5.72 2.84 -0.34
C PHE A 93 -6.83 3.87 -0.21
N VAL A 94 -7.37 4.02 1.00
CA VAL A 94 -8.53 4.85 1.32
C VAL A 94 -8.09 5.85 2.39
N GLY A 95 -7.95 7.11 2.01
CA GLY A 95 -7.87 8.22 2.95
C GLY A 95 -9.20 8.46 3.68
N ASP A 96 -9.13 9.16 4.81
CA ASP A 96 -10.25 9.53 5.69
C ASP A 96 -10.31 11.05 5.82
#